data_AF-J3MUF9-F1
#
_entry.id   AF-J3MUF9-F1
#
_cell.length_a   1.000
_cell.length_b   1.000
_cell.length_c   1.000
_cell.angle_alpha   90.00
_cell.angle_beta   90.00
_cell.angle_gamma   90.00
#
_symmetry.space_group_name_H-M   'P 1'
#
loop_
_entity.id
_entity.type
_entity.pdbx_description
1 polymer ?
#
loop_
_entity_poly.entity_id
_entity_poly.type
_entity_poly.pdbx_seq_one_letter_code
_entity_poly.pdbx_strand_id
1 'polypeptide(L)'
;MADDGYQDIINIDISSVVIEQMMKKYRDKPHLKYMKMDVRNMAEFESGSFDAVIDKGTLDSIMCGQNSQENASQMLEEVNRILKAKGAYILITYGDPSYRLRLLKDLQLWTVKLHVIDRWERSREPSWELTKPLPLDGDSTSVVSILGPKPDVHYIYVCIKPKSDPTLSSQNGVLGSTKADTPHTTLSTHTTTDSSGSRAGLFRTPISGGVQSATFAHGLPPPALAVRNLMEQARFAHLCTVMSGMHHRRTGYPFGSLVDFSNDSMGHPIFSLSPLAIHTRNLLSDPRCTLVVQVPGWSGLSNARVTIFGDVYPLPEDQQEWAHKQYVAKHQQWASQQWGNFYYYRMQNISDIYFIGGFGTVAWVDVKEYEAIQPDKIAVDGGEQSLKELNAIFSKPLREFLSSEGEVDDAALISVDSKGIDIRVRQGAQFNIQRLAFDVPHKVETLEEAKRALHKIIKTASK
;
A
#
# COMPACT_ATOMS: atom_id res chain seq x y z
N MET A 1 6.77 26.11 7.90
CA MET A 1 7.26 26.81 6.69
C MET A 1 6.47 28.08 6.41
N ALA A 2 5.21 28.03 5.98
CA ALA A 2 4.44 29.26 5.71
C ALA A 2 4.38 30.18 6.94
N ASP A 3 4.08 29.60 8.11
CA ASP A 3 4.04 30.34 9.38
C ASP A 3 5.43 30.82 9.85
N ASP A 4 6.50 30.23 9.31
CA ASP A 4 7.90 30.62 9.54
C ASP A 4 8.40 31.66 8.52
N GLY A 5 7.49 32.23 7.69
CA GLY A 5 7.77 33.34 6.79
C GLY A 5 8.11 32.98 5.35
N TYR A 6 8.13 31.69 4.97
CA TYR A 6 8.37 31.27 3.59
C TYR A 6 7.19 31.63 2.68
N GLN A 7 7.46 32.35 1.58
CA GLN A 7 6.42 32.99 0.74
C GLN A 7 6.07 32.21 -0.52
N ASP A 8 7.04 31.53 -1.14
CA ASP A 8 6.90 30.82 -2.42
C ASP A 8 7.00 29.30 -2.22
N ILE A 9 5.94 28.72 -1.67
CA ILE A 9 5.87 27.28 -1.41
C ILE A 9 4.95 26.66 -2.47
N ILE A 10 5.51 25.77 -3.30
CA ILE A 10 4.75 25.01 -4.28
C ILE A 10 4.71 23.56 -3.82
N ASN A 11 3.49 23.01 -3.72
CA ASN A 11 3.23 21.63 -3.38
C ASN A 11 2.71 20.92 -4.63
N ILE A 12 3.34 19.81 -5.00
CA ILE A 12 2.93 19.01 -6.15
C ILE A 12 2.45 17.63 -5.74
N ASP A 13 1.49 17.10 -6.49
CA ASP A 13 1.03 15.72 -6.38
C ASP A 13 0.42 15.26 -7.72
N ILE A 14 0.49 13.97 -8.06
CA ILE A 14 -0.16 13.48 -9.29
C ILE A 14 -1.69 13.37 -9.14
N SER A 15 -2.20 13.37 -7.92
CA SER A 15 -3.63 13.28 -7.60
C SER A 15 -4.28 14.67 -7.62
N SER A 16 -5.16 14.92 -8.60
CA SER A 16 -6.00 16.11 -8.59
C SER A 16 -6.87 16.20 -7.33
N VAL A 17 -7.33 15.06 -6.82
CA VAL A 17 -8.17 14.99 -5.62
C VAL A 17 -7.43 15.54 -4.40
N VAL A 18 -6.16 15.16 -4.21
CA VAL A 18 -5.37 15.67 -3.08
C VAL A 18 -5.10 17.17 -3.24
N ILE A 19 -4.76 17.61 -4.45
CA ILE A 19 -4.52 19.03 -4.75
C ILE A 19 -5.76 19.87 -4.41
N GLU A 20 -6.94 19.47 -4.88
CA GLU A 20 -8.20 20.17 -4.60
C GLU A 20 -8.54 20.21 -3.10
N GLN A 21 -8.35 19.09 -2.40
CA GLN A 21 -8.57 19.01 -0.96
C GLN A 21 -7.63 19.93 -0.19
N MET A 22 -6.35 19.96 -0.56
CA MET A 22 -5.35 20.78 0.11
C MET A 22 -5.56 22.27 -0.18
N MET A 23 -5.93 22.63 -1.41
CA MET A 23 -6.35 24.00 -1.75
C MET A 23 -7.55 24.44 -0.91
N LYS A 24 -8.56 23.57 -0.74
CA LYS A 24 -9.72 23.88 0.11
C LYS A 24 -9.34 24.02 1.58
N LYS A 25 -8.50 23.11 2.09
CA LYS A 25 -8.07 23.08 3.49
C LYS A 25 -7.22 24.29 3.88
N TYR A 26 -6.35 24.74 2.99
CA TYR A 26 -5.42 25.84 3.23
C TYR A 26 -5.75 27.09 2.40
N ARG A 27 -7.02 27.28 2.04
CA ARG A 27 -7.49 28.42 1.23
C ARG A 27 -7.11 29.79 1.82
N ASP A 28 -6.98 29.86 3.14
CA ASP A 28 -6.65 31.09 3.88
C ASP A 28 -5.13 31.33 3.96
N LYS A 29 -4.30 30.47 3.35
CA LYS A 29 -2.83 30.58 3.29
C LYS A 29 -2.34 30.77 1.84
N PRO A 30 -2.36 31.99 1.28
CA PRO A 30 -2.06 32.26 -0.13
C PRO A 30 -0.61 31.93 -0.55
N HIS A 31 0.31 31.81 0.41
CA HIS A 31 1.70 31.40 0.18
C HIS A 31 1.86 29.91 -0.17
N LEU A 32 0.84 29.09 0.08
CA LEU A 32 0.82 27.67 -0.27
C LEU A 32 0.12 27.47 -1.62
N LYS A 33 0.91 27.28 -2.66
CA LYS A 33 0.45 26.94 -4.00
C LYS A 33 0.38 25.41 -4.14
N TYR A 34 -0.62 24.92 -4.86
CA TYR A 34 -0.83 23.49 -5.08
C TYR A 34 -1.01 23.24 -6.59
N MET A 35 -0.29 22.26 -7.14
CA MET A 35 -0.32 21.93 -8.58
C MET A 35 -0.36 20.42 -8.80
N LYS A 36 -1.22 19.97 -9.70
CA LYS A 36 -1.21 18.56 -10.13
C LYS A 36 -0.01 18.34 -11.04
N MET A 37 0.97 17.53 -10.63
CA MET A 37 2.20 17.32 -11.39
C MET A 37 2.88 16.01 -11.00
N ASP A 38 3.52 15.36 -11.97
CA ASP A 38 4.37 14.18 -11.74
C ASP A 38 5.80 14.62 -11.44
N VAL A 39 6.34 14.23 -10.29
CA VAL A 39 7.69 14.61 -9.88
C VAL A 39 8.78 14.06 -10.80
N ARG A 40 8.46 13.04 -11.62
CA ARG A 40 9.35 12.51 -12.68
C ARG A 40 9.36 13.39 -13.94
N ASN A 41 8.43 14.33 -14.06
CA ASN A 41 8.36 15.28 -15.16
C ASN A 41 7.79 16.62 -14.67
N MET A 42 8.69 17.51 -14.27
CA MET A 42 8.39 18.85 -13.78
C MET A 42 8.70 19.91 -14.84
N ALA A 43 8.39 19.64 -16.11
CA ALA A 43 8.73 20.50 -17.24
C ALA A 43 8.16 21.93 -17.16
N GLU A 44 7.07 22.13 -16.41
CA GLU A 44 6.51 23.48 -16.15
C GLU A 44 7.42 24.35 -15.27
N PHE A 45 8.37 23.75 -14.55
CA PHE A 45 9.34 24.48 -13.74
C PHE A 45 10.65 24.68 -14.50
N GLU A 46 11.15 25.91 -14.49
CA GLU A 46 12.45 26.25 -15.05
C GLU A 46 13.59 25.59 -14.24
N SER A 47 14.69 25.27 -14.92
CA SER A 47 15.89 24.76 -14.26
C SER A 47 16.44 25.80 -13.27
N GLY A 48 16.78 25.37 -12.06
CA GLY A 48 17.28 26.30 -11.03
C GLY A 48 16.25 27.30 -10.50
N SER A 49 14.96 26.95 -10.50
CA SER A 49 13.89 27.79 -9.97
C SER A 49 13.70 27.67 -8.44
N PHE A 50 14.17 26.57 -7.81
CA PHE A 50 13.94 26.30 -6.39
C PHE A 50 15.22 26.31 -5.55
N ASP A 51 15.14 26.92 -4.36
CA ASP A 51 16.22 26.89 -3.35
C ASP A 51 16.25 25.57 -2.58
N ALA A 52 15.08 24.96 -2.36
CA ALA A 52 14.97 23.69 -1.67
C ALA A 52 13.78 22.85 -2.16
N VAL A 53 13.92 21.53 -2.07
CA VAL A 53 12.86 20.54 -2.30
C VAL A 53 12.77 19.67 -1.05
N ILE A 54 11.57 19.51 -0.50
CA ILE A 54 11.32 18.62 0.64
C ILE A 54 10.53 17.43 0.14
N ASP A 55 11.08 16.24 0.35
CA ASP A 55 10.45 14.96 0.08
C ASP A 55 10.20 14.24 1.40
N LYS A 56 8.93 13.98 1.68
CA LYS A 56 8.48 13.24 2.85
C LYS A 56 7.79 11.95 2.42
N GLY A 57 8.58 10.99 1.95
CA GLY A 57 8.11 9.65 1.58
C GLY A 57 7.62 9.51 0.13
N THR A 58 7.80 10.53 -0.72
CA THR A 58 7.51 10.45 -2.16
C THR A 58 8.48 9.49 -2.83
N LEU A 59 9.79 9.61 -2.59
CA LEU A 59 10.76 8.65 -3.13
C LEU A 59 10.50 7.22 -2.63
N ASP A 60 10.03 7.04 -1.39
CA ASP A 60 9.63 5.73 -0.87
C ASP A 60 8.46 5.12 -1.65
N SER A 61 7.46 5.95 -1.96
CA SER A 61 6.31 5.55 -2.75
C SER A 61 6.72 5.12 -4.17
N ILE A 62 7.62 5.87 -4.81
CA ILE A 62 8.17 5.50 -6.14
C ILE A 62 8.96 4.19 -6.07
N MET A 63 9.76 4.00 -5.02
CA MET A 63 10.59 2.80 -4.86
C MET A 63 9.77 1.51 -4.64
N CYS A 64 8.50 1.61 -4.23
CA CYS A 64 7.57 0.49 -4.15
C CYS A 64 6.89 0.14 -5.51
N GLY A 65 7.12 0.95 -6.55
CA GLY A 65 6.57 0.84 -7.90
C GLY A 65 7.19 -0.26 -8.79
N GLN A 66 6.55 -0.57 -9.92
CA GLN A 66 7.23 -1.22 -11.04
C GLN A 66 8.26 -0.24 -11.64
N ASN A 67 9.36 -0.74 -12.20
CA ASN A 67 10.48 0.07 -12.72
C ASN A 67 11.00 1.09 -11.69
N SER A 68 11.00 0.73 -10.41
CA SER A 68 11.28 1.63 -9.29
C SER A 68 12.62 2.36 -9.41
N GLN A 69 13.67 1.66 -9.85
CA GLN A 69 15.00 2.25 -10.03
C GLN A 69 15.01 3.35 -11.10
N GLU A 70 14.40 3.10 -12.26
CA GLU A 70 14.32 4.06 -13.35
C GLU A 70 13.48 5.28 -12.95
N ASN A 71 12.31 5.04 -12.35
CA ASN A 71 11.43 6.11 -11.87
C ASN A 71 12.08 6.96 -10.77
N ALA A 72 12.86 6.34 -9.88
CA ALA A 72 13.61 7.05 -8.85
C ALA A 72 14.74 7.90 -9.48
N SER A 73 15.44 7.39 -10.49
CA SER A 73 16.45 8.15 -11.23
C SER A 73 15.82 9.39 -11.88
N GLN A 74 14.71 9.21 -12.61
CA GLN A 74 13.99 10.30 -13.27
C GLN A 74 13.53 11.37 -12.27
N MET A 75 12.95 10.97 -11.14
CA MET A 75 12.60 11.90 -10.06
C MET A 75 13.81 12.69 -9.57
N LEU A 76 14.92 12.01 -9.24
CA LEU A 76 16.09 12.66 -8.66
C LEU A 76 16.79 13.59 -9.67
N GLU A 77 16.79 13.22 -10.95
CA GLU A 77 17.27 14.06 -12.05
C GLU A 77 16.43 15.33 -12.21
N GLU A 78 15.10 15.21 -12.19
CA GLU A 78 14.19 16.36 -12.24
C GLU A 78 14.34 17.27 -11.01
N VAL A 79 14.42 16.69 -9.80
CA VAL A 79 14.70 17.43 -8.57
C VAL A 79 16.03 18.18 -8.68
N ASN A 80 17.09 17.52 -9.14
CA ASN A 80 18.37 18.18 -9.37
C ASN A 80 18.24 19.29 -10.42
N ARG A 81 17.49 19.10 -11.50
CA ARG A 81 17.31 20.10 -12.56
C ARG A 81 16.67 21.37 -12.02
N ILE A 82 15.58 21.26 -11.27
CA ILE A 82 14.84 22.43 -10.75
C ILE A 82 15.56 23.13 -9.59
N LEU A 83 16.49 22.46 -8.91
CA LEU A 83 17.28 23.06 -7.82
C LEU A 83 18.34 24.06 -8.33
N LYS A 84 18.43 25.20 -7.67
CA LYS A 84 19.51 26.19 -7.84
C LYS A 84 20.86 25.58 -7.47
N ALA A 85 21.95 26.20 -7.93
CA ALA A 85 23.28 25.90 -7.40
C ALA A 85 23.28 26.10 -5.87
N LYS A 86 23.82 25.13 -5.12
CA LYS A 86 23.71 25.03 -3.65
C LYS A 86 22.31 24.78 -3.08
N GLY A 87 21.32 24.55 -3.94
CA GLY A 87 19.98 24.17 -3.50
C GLY A 87 19.99 22.82 -2.80
N ALA A 88 19.02 22.62 -1.91
CA ALA A 88 18.95 21.44 -1.05
C ALA A 88 17.75 20.55 -1.39
N TYR A 89 18.00 19.26 -1.63
CA TYR A 89 16.97 18.23 -1.58
C TYR A 89 17.00 17.57 -0.20
N ILE A 90 15.88 17.65 0.53
CA ILE A 90 15.74 17.12 1.89
C ILE A 90 14.78 15.93 1.83
N LEU A 91 15.30 14.73 1.99
CA LEU A 91 14.53 13.49 2.01
C LEU A 91 14.34 13.00 3.44
N ILE A 92 13.09 12.91 3.89
CA ILE A 92 12.68 12.33 5.16
C ILE A 92 12.06 10.96 4.87
N THR A 93 12.68 9.89 5.39
CA THR A 93 12.34 8.52 4.99
C THR A 93 12.61 7.49 6.09
N TYR A 94 11.95 6.33 5.99
CA TYR A 94 12.29 5.12 6.74
C TYR A 94 13.27 4.21 5.97
N GLY A 95 13.66 4.60 4.76
CA GLY A 95 14.58 3.86 3.91
C GLY A 95 15.93 3.67 4.57
N ASP A 96 16.32 2.41 4.74
CA ASP A 96 17.57 2.02 5.37
C ASP A 96 18.79 2.63 4.64
N PRO A 97 19.78 3.20 5.37
CA PRO A 97 20.96 3.81 4.80
C PRO A 97 21.76 2.95 3.83
N SER A 98 21.76 1.62 4.00
CA SER A 98 22.46 0.68 3.10
C SER A 98 21.94 0.73 1.66
N TYR A 99 20.66 1.05 1.48
CA TYR A 99 20.06 1.20 0.15
C TYR A 99 19.97 2.67 -0.26
N ARG A 100 19.58 3.55 0.68
CA ARG A 100 19.26 4.94 0.34
C ARG A 100 20.51 5.78 0.05
N LEU A 101 21.60 5.58 0.80
CA LEU A 101 22.86 6.28 0.52
C LEU A 101 23.40 5.92 -0.86
N ARG A 102 23.30 4.65 -1.25
CA ARG A 102 23.72 4.18 -2.57
C ARG A 102 22.93 4.87 -3.67
N LEU A 103 21.61 4.84 -3.61
CA LEU A 103 20.74 5.50 -4.59
C LEU A 103 21.03 7.00 -4.75
N LEU A 104 21.22 7.71 -3.63
CA LEU A 104 21.46 9.16 -3.64
C LEU A 104 22.88 9.54 -4.09
N LYS A 105 23.88 8.68 -3.86
CA LYS A 105 25.28 8.92 -4.24
C LYS A 105 25.60 8.46 -5.66
N ASP A 106 24.99 7.37 -6.15
CA ASP A 106 25.33 6.74 -7.43
C ASP A 106 25.07 7.70 -8.62
N LEU A 107 24.07 8.58 -8.52
CA LEU A 107 23.78 9.59 -9.55
C LEU A 107 24.77 10.76 -9.58
N GLN A 108 25.63 10.91 -8.57
CA GLN A 108 26.64 11.97 -8.45
C GLN A 108 26.11 13.41 -8.62
N LEU A 109 24.83 13.64 -8.34
CA LEU A 109 24.17 14.94 -8.51
C LEU A 109 24.52 15.94 -7.39
N TRP A 110 24.89 15.44 -6.21
CA TRP A 110 25.00 16.24 -4.99
C TRP A 110 25.86 15.58 -3.92
N THR A 111 26.25 16.37 -2.92
CA THR A 111 26.81 15.86 -1.67
C THR A 111 25.68 15.46 -0.71
N VAL A 112 25.83 14.35 0.01
CA VAL A 112 24.77 13.80 0.89
C VAL A 112 25.21 13.87 2.34
N LYS A 113 24.37 14.46 3.20
CA LYS A 113 24.51 14.46 4.66
C LYS A 113 23.35 13.69 5.29
N LEU A 114 23.63 12.82 6.25
CA LEU A 114 22.60 12.05 6.97
C LEU A 114 22.38 12.63 8.36
N HIS A 115 21.13 12.89 8.71
CA HIS A 115 20.67 13.27 10.05
C HIS A 115 19.61 12.25 10.51
N VAL A 116 19.35 12.20 11.81
CA VAL A 116 18.33 11.33 12.40
C VAL A 116 17.47 12.07 13.41
N ILE A 117 16.22 11.65 13.55
CA ILE A 117 15.28 12.10 14.59
C ILE A 117 14.62 10.87 15.21
N ASP A 118 14.50 10.83 16.54
CA ASP A 118 13.81 9.76 17.26
C ASP A 118 12.31 9.71 16.93
N ARG A 119 11.71 8.50 16.87
CA ARG A 119 10.27 8.35 16.57
C ARG A 119 9.34 8.65 17.75
N TRP A 120 9.85 8.56 18.99
CA TRP A 120 9.02 8.62 20.19
C TRP A 120 9.71 9.40 21.32
N GLU A 121 9.12 10.53 21.71
CA GLU A 121 9.54 11.33 22.87
C GLU A 121 9.30 10.55 24.18
N ARG A 122 10.28 9.74 24.58
CA ARG A 122 10.36 9.16 25.93
C ARG A 122 11.32 9.92 26.85
N SER A 123 12.20 10.74 26.29
CA SER A 123 13.13 11.62 27.00
C SER A 123 12.83 13.08 26.70
N ARG A 124 12.91 13.94 27.72
CA ARG A 124 12.75 15.41 27.57
C ARG A 124 13.93 16.09 26.86
N GLU A 125 14.99 15.34 26.59
CA GLU A 125 16.18 15.82 25.86
C GLU A 125 16.30 15.06 24.53
N PRO A 126 16.51 15.76 23.40
CA PRO A 126 16.77 15.13 22.11
C PRO A 126 18.08 14.35 22.20
N SER A 127 18.07 13.07 21.81
CA SER A 127 19.30 12.27 21.78
C SER A 127 20.24 12.66 20.63
N TRP A 128 19.74 13.43 19.66
CA TRP A 128 20.46 13.90 18.48
C TRP A 128 20.26 15.39 18.22
N GLU A 129 21.33 16.08 17.87
CA GLU A 129 21.27 17.48 17.45
C GLU A 129 20.96 17.55 15.95
N LEU A 130 19.75 18.00 15.58
CA LEU A 130 19.27 18.00 14.19
C LEU A 130 20.18 18.76 13.20
N THR A 131 20.92 19.75 13.67
CA THR A 131 21.86 20.56 12.87
C THR A 131 23.18 19.85 12.58
N LYS A 132 23.51 18.76 13.30
CA LYS A 132 24.76 18.02 13.14
C LYS A 132 24.52 16.70 12.40
N PRO A 133 25.11 16.51 11.21
CA PRO A 133 25.00 15.24 10.49
C PRO A 133 25.79 14.14 11.19
N LEU A 134 25.34 12.90 11.01
CA LEU A 134 26.11 11.72 11.37
C LEU A 134 27.39 11.65 10.50
N PRO A 135 28.54 11.22 11.07
CA PRO A 135 29.74 10.99 10.29
C PRO A 135 29.50 9.83 9.32
N LEU A 136 29.68 10.08 8.03
CA LEU A 136 29.53 9.10 6.96
C LEU A 136 30.92 8.79 6.38
N ASP A 137 31.49 7.63 6.72
CA ASP A 137 32.80 7.18 6.19
C ASP A 137 32.71 6.58 4.78
N GLY A 138 31.75 7.04 3.97
CA GLY A 138 31.52 6.56 2.62
C GLY A 138 30.52 5.40 2.51
N ASP A 139 30.41 4.52 3.51
CA ASP A 139 29.52 3.35 3.53
C ASP A 139 28.54 3.32 4.73
N SER A 140 27.41 2.63 4.54
CA SER A 140 26.32 2.40 5.49
C SER A 140 26.70 1.60 6.73
N THR A 141 27.80 0.86 6.70
CA THR A 141 28.37 0.13 7.85
C THR A 141 28.69 1.04 9.03
N SER A 142 29.10 2.29 8.77
CA SER A 142 29.31 3.32 9.79
C SER A 142 28.02 3.77 10.49
N VAL A 143 26.86 3.62 9.86
CA VAL A 143 25.58 4.05 10.44
C VAL A 143 25.05 3.03 11.45
N VAL A 144 25.24 1.74 11.17
CA VAL A 144 24.85 0.64 12.09
C VAL A 144 25.70 0.64 13.36
N SER A 145 26.99 0.99 13.28
CA SER A 145 27.85 1.09 14.46
C SER A 145 27.46 2.25 15.39
N ILE A 146 26.92 3.34 14.83
CA ILE A 146 26.50 4.53 15.58
C ILE A 146 25.09 4.37 16.17
N LEU A 147 24.16 3.84 15.38
CA LEU A 147 22.73 3.78 15.75
C LEU A 147 22.31 2.43 16.34
N GLY A 148 23.15 1.40 16.23
CA GLY A 148 22.82 0.03 16.57
C GLY A 148 22.03 -0.70 15.45
N PRO A 149 21.69 -1.98 15.66
CA PRO A 149 21.16 -2.85 14.60
C PRO A 149 19.71 -2.55 14.18
N LYS A 150 18.91 -1.86 15.01
CA LYS A 150 17.50 -1.52 14.73
C LYS A 150 17.12 -0.20 15.41
N PRO A 151 17.62 0.95 14.93
CA PRO A 151 17.30 2.22 15.53
C PRO A 151 15.86 2.64 15.22
N ASP A 152 15.14 3.11 16.25
CA ASP A 152 13.78 3.62 16.11
C ASP A 152 13.78 5.11 15.77
N VAL A 153 14.32 5.43 14.60
CA VAL A 153 14.52 6.79 14.10
C VAL A 153 13.89 7.01 12.73
N HIS A 154 13.70 8.27 12.36
CA HIS A 154 13.56 8.73 10.98
C HIS A 154 14.92 9.13 10.43
N TYR A 155 15.21 8.77 9.19
CA TYR A 155 16.40 9.23 8.48
C TYR A 155 16.09 10.47 7.67
N ILE A 156 16.99 11.45 7.74
CA ILE A 156 16.89 12.70 6.98
C ILE A 156 18.16 12.86 6.15
N TYR A 157 18.03 12.70 4.85
CA TYR A 157 19.12 12.91 3.90
C TYR A 157 19.03 14.32 3.35
N VAL A 158 20.07 15.12 3.59
CA VAL A 158 20.21 16.48 3.04
C VAL A 158 21.22 16.42 1.91
N CYS A 159 20.72 16.50 0.69
CA CYS A 159 21.47 16.47 -0.55
C CYS A 159 21.69 17.90 -1.06
N ILE A 160 22.94 18.34 -1.15
CA ILE A 160 23.29 19.70 -1.55
C ILE A 160 23.89 19.68 -2.96
N LYS A 161 23.20 20.34 -3.90
CA LYS A 161 23.65 20.49 -5.29
C LYS A 161 24.95 21.29 -5.33
N PRO A 162 26.00 20.85 -6.07
CA PRO A 162 27.26 21.57 -6.13
C PRO A 162 27.07 22.96 -6.76
N LYS A 163 28.07 23.82 -6.57
CA LYS A 163 28.19 25.03 -7.39
C LYS A 163 28.40 24.59 -8.84
N SER A 164 27.65 25.15 -9.77
CA SER A 164 27.95 25.00 -11.19
C SER A 164 29.34 25.57 -11.45
N ASP A 165 30.33 24.71 -11.74
CA ASP A 165 31.65 25.13 -12.16
C ASP A 165 31.60 25.35 -13.68
N PRO A 166 31.84 26.58 -14.19
CA PRO A 166 31.76 26.87 -15.62
C PRO A 166 32.88 26.19 -16.44
N THR A 167 33.74 25.36 -15.84
CA THR A 167 34.93 24.78 -16.49
C THR A 167 34.81 23.29 -16.86
N LEU A 168 33.69 22.62 -16.57
CA LEU A 168 33.54 21.16 -16.79
C LEU A 168 32.59 20.76 -17.92
N SER A 169 32.24 21.68 -18.82
CA SER A 169 31.49 21.37 -20.06
C SER A 169 32.44 21.24 -21.27
N SER A 170 33.40 20.34 -21.21
CA SER A 170 34.13 19.88 -22.42
C SER A 170 34.92 18.62 -22.13
N GLN A 171 34.28 17.45 -22.21
CA GLN A 171 34.88 16.19 -22.68
C GLN A 171 33.87 15.05 -22.50
N ASN A 172 33.11 14.78 -23.55
CA ASN A 172 33.06 13.48 -24.21
C ASN A 172 31.98 13.55 -25.29
N GLY A 173 32.42 13.68 -26.53
CA GLY A 173 31.56 13.76 -27.69
C GLY A 173 31.23 12.41 -28.29
N VAL A 174 30.20 12.48 -29.15
CA VAL A 174 30.01 11.73 -30.40
C VAL A 174 29.63 10.26 -30.30
N LEU A 175 28.33 10.00 -30.54
CA LEU A 175 27.92 9.16 -31.65
C LEU A 175 26.65 9.76 -32.28
N GLY A 176 26.73 10.15 -33.54
CA GLY A 176 25.65 10.82 -34.26
C GLY A 176 24.69 9.88 -34.97
N SER A 177 23.46 10.35 -35.21
CA SER A 177 22.70 10.00 -36.41
C SER A 177 21.68 11.10 -36.74
N THR A 178 22.03 11.86 -37.79
CA THR A 178 21.17 12.39 -38.87
C THR A 178 19.81 13.05 -38.59
N LYS A 179 19.75 14.31 -39.04
CA LYS A 179 18.63 15.26 -39.15
C LYS A 179 17.42 14.76 -39.97
N ALA A 180 16.25 15.32 -39.64
CA ALA A 180 15.36 15.98 -40.61
C ALA A 180 14.48 17.04 -39.91
N ASP A 181 14.58 18.30 -40.36
CA ASP A 181 13.64 19.42 -40.12
C ASP A 181 12.28 19.12 -40.82
N THR A 182 11.10 19.62 -40.47
CA THR A 182 10.63 21.04 -40.39
C THR A 182 9.22 21.11 -39.70
N PRO A 183 8.71 22.33 -39.37
CA PRO A 183 7.65 22.56 -38.38
C PRO A 183 6.25 22.89 -38.97
N HIS A 184 5.17 22.70 -38.19
CA HIS A 184 3.90 23.45 -38.36
C HIS A 184 3.04 23.53 -37.06
N THR A 185 2.77 24.77 -36.64
CA THR A 185 1.51 25.40 -36.13
C THR A 185 0.24 24.51 -36.04
N THR A 186 -0.66 24.61 -35.05
CA THR A 186 -1.44 25.77 -34.57
C THR A 186 -2.20 25.49 -33.25
N LEU A 187 -2.50 26.54 -32.49
CA LEU A 187 -3.49 26.61 -31.39
C LEU A 187 -4.88 26.10 -31.79
N SER A 188 -5.59 25.48 -30.84
CA SER A 188 -7.02 25.79 -30.65
C SER A 188 -7.44 25.60 -29.19
N THR A 189 -8.07 26.64 -28.66
CA THR A 189 -8.71 26.76 -27.36
C THR A 189 -10.14 26.24 -27.44
N HIS A 190 -10.53 25.30 -26.58
CA HIS A 190 -11.94 25.06 -26.27
C HIS A 190 -12.15 24.90 -24.77
N THR A 191 -12.78 25.92 -24.19
CA THR A 191 -13.47 25.90 -22.90
C THR A 191 -14.76 25.08 -23.03
N THR A 192 -14.91 24.02 -22.25
CA THR A 192 -16.21 23.43 -21.91
C THR A 192 -16.27 23.14 -20.42
N THR A 193 -17.17 23.86 -19.76
CA THR A 193 -17.74 23.53 -18.46
C THR A 193 -18.50 22.22 -18.57
N ASP A 194 -18.16 21.20 -17.77
CA ASP A 194 -19.11 20.14 -17.44
C ASP A 194 -18.82 19.51 -16.08
N SER A 195 -19.88 19.51 -15.27
CA SER A 195 -20.00 18.87 -13.97
C SER A 195 -20.43 17.41 -14.16
N SER A 196 -19.51 16.46 -14.06
CA SER A 196 -19.85 15.04 -13.87
C SER A 196 -18.71 14.32 -13.15
N GLY A 197 -19.05 13.50 -12.15
CA GLY A 197 -18.10 12.82 -11.27
C GLY A 197 -17.20 11.85 -12.04
N SER A 198 -15.91 12.17 -12.12
CA SER A 198 -14.89 11.35 -12.78
C SER A 198 -14.69 10.01 -12.07
N ARG A 199 -14.97 8.91 -12.77
CA ARG A 199 -14.59 7.54 -12.39
C ARG A 199 -13.18 7.28 -12.90
N ALA A 200 -12.19 7.58 -12.07
CA ALA A 200 -10.79 7.45 -12.46
C ALA A 200 -10.33 5.98 -12.44
N GLY A 201 -10.01 5.42 -13.61
CA GLY A 201 -9.07 4.32 -13.72
C GLY A 201 -7.71 4.78 -13.21
N LEU A 202 -7.25 4.24 -12.08
CA LEU A 202 -6.08 4.76 -11.36
C LEU A 202 -4.86 3.85 -11.54
N PHE A 203 -3.91 4.33 -12.33
CA PHE A 203 -2.51 4.01 -12.13
C PHE A 203 -2.07 4.52 -10.75
N ARG A 204 -1.17 3.78 -10.09
CA ARG A 204 -0.75 3.98 -8.70
C ARG A 204 -0.55 5.46 -8.37
N THR A 205 -1.41 5.99 -7.50
CA THR A 205 -1.22 7.30 -6.86
C THR A 205 -0.29 7.14 -5.65
N PRO A 206 0.78 7.95 -5.52
CA PRO A 206 1.65 7.97 -4.36
C PRO A 206 0.92 8.53 -3.14
N ILE A 207 1.39 8.11 -1.97
CA ILE A 207 0.74 8.32 -0.68
C ILE A 207 1.02 9.76 -0.22
N SER A 208 0.07 10.66 -0.41
CA SER A 208 0.10 12.03 0.17
C SER A 208 -1.20 12.43 0.90
N GLY A 209 -2.02 11.45 1.27
CA GLY A 209 -3.09 11.62 2.24
C GLY A 209 -3.19 10.35 3.06
N GLY A 210 -3.06 10.46 4.38
CA GLY A 210 -3.14 9.29 5.28
C GLY A 210 -4.41 8.47 5.03
N VAL A 211 -4.40 7.22 5.49
CA VAL A 211 -5.43 6.16 5.40
C VAL A 211 -6.89 6.64 5.28
N GLN A 212 -7.28 7.72 5.97
CA GLN A 212 -8.62 8.32 5.92
C GLN A 212 -9.02 8.90 4.55
N SER A 213 -8.09 9.38 3.71
CA SER A 213 -8.40 10.00 2.41
C SER A 213 -8.76 8.98 1.32
N ALA A 214 -8.08 7.83 1.28
CA ALA A 214 -8.39 6.74 0.33
C ALA A 214 -9.72 6.04 0.68
N THR A 215 -10.03 5.89 1.97
CA THR A 215 -11.25 5.22 2.42
C THR A 215 -12.53 5.97 1.99
N PHE A 216 -12.52 7.31 2.09
CA PHE A 216 -13.68 8.12 1.72
C PHE A 216 -13.80 8.32 0.20
N ALA A 217 -12.68 8.53 -0.52
CA ALA A 217 -12.69 8.81 -1.95
C ALA A 217 -13.16 7.62 -2.83
N HIS A 218 -12.96 6.39 -2.37
CA HIS A 218 -13.30 5.17 -3.13
C HIS A 218 -14.44 4.34 -2.53
N GLY A 219 -15.14 4.87 -1.53
CA GLY A 219 -16.23 4.13 -0.87
C GLY A 219 -15.76 2.83 -0.21
N LEU A 220 -14.54 2.80 0.33
CA LEU A 220 -13.99 1.62 1.00
C LEU A 220 -14.51 1.51 2.44
N PRO A 221 -14.59 0.30 3.02
CA PRO A 221 -14.84 0.12 4.44
C PRO A 221 -13.66 0.67 5.29
N PRO A 222 -13.91 1.07 6.55
CA PRO A 222 -12.83 1.38 7.48
C PRO A 222 -11.83 0.22 7.59
N PRO A 223 -10.53 0.48 7.87
CA PRO A 223 -9.50 -0.57 7.89
C PRO A 223 -9.85 -1.78 8.76
N ALA A 224 -10.35 -1.58 9.98
CA ALA A 224 -10.75 -2.70 10.85
C ALA A 224 -11.84 -3.58 10.22
N LEU A 225 -12.88 -2.96 9.65
CA LEU A 225 -13.94 -3.68 8.94
C LEU A 225 -13.42 -4.38 7.68
N ALA A 226 -12.51 -3.74 6.93
CA ALA A 226 -11.88 -4.32 5.76
C ALA A 226 -11.10 -5.59 6.11
N VAL A 227 -10.35 -5.57 7.22
CA VAL A 227 -9.65 -6.75 7.74
C VAL A 227 -10.66 -7.83 8.16
N ARG A 228 -11.75 -7.48 8.87
CA ARG A 228 -12.79 -8.45 9.23
C ARG A 228 -13.40 -9.13 8.00
N ASN A 229 -13.76 -8.37 6.98
CA ASN A 229 -14.30 -8.92 5.73
C ASN A 229 -13.28 -9.83 5.03
N LEU A 230 -12.01 -9.41 4.96
CA LEU A 230 -10.93 -10.22 4.38
C LEU A 230 -10.76 -11.56 5.11
N MET A 231 -10.76 -11.53 6.44
CA MET A 231 -10.59 -12.74 7.25
C MET A 231 -11.72 -13.75 7.04
N GLU A 232 -12.95 -13.29 6.76
CA GLU A 232 -14.08 -14.16 6.44
C GLU A 232 -14.01 -14.73 5.02
N GLN A 233 -13.66 -13.90 4.04
CA GLN A 233 -13.60 -14.30 2.63
C GLN A 233 -12.41 -15.22 2.33
N ALA A 234 -11.28 -15.06 3.03
CA ALA A 234 -10.10 -15.88 2.82
C ALA A 234 -10.22 -17.24 3.52
N ARG A 235 -9.88 -18.32 2.81
CA ARG A 235 -9.87 -19.69 3.34
C ARG A 235 -8.49 -20.17 3.79
N PHE A 236 -7.46 -19.65 3.14
CA PHE A 236 -6.07 -20.03 3.32
C PHE A 236 -5.24 -18.84 3.79
N ALA A 237 -4.19 -19.13 4.54
CA ALA A 237 -3.26 -18.14 5.03
C ALA A 237 -1.85 -18.71 5.12
N HIS A 238 -0.85 -17.84 5.15
CA HIS A 238 0.52 -18.24 5.44
C HIS A 238 0.77 -18.02 6.93
N LEU A 239 0.97 -19.11 7.66
CA LEU A 239 1.38 -19.10 9.06
C LEU A 239 2.90 -19.10 9.13
N CYS A 240 3.47 -18.06 9.71
CA CYS A 240 4.91 -17.93 9.95
C CYS A 240 5.22 -18.23 11.42
N THR A 241 6.03 -19.25 11.65
CA THR A 241 6.48 -19.70 12.98
C THR A 241 7.99 -19.67 13.07
N VAL A 242 8.56 -19.87 14.26
CA VAL A 242 10.01 -20.02 14.44
C VAL A 242 10.36 -21.51 14.55
N MET A 243 11.33 -21.97 13.77
CA MET A 243 11.81 -23.34 13.82
C MET A 243 12.32 -23.69 15.23
N SER A 244 11.75 -24.74 15.81
CA SER A 244 12.11 -25.22 17.16
C SER A 244 13.47 -25.94 17.22
N GLY A 245 13.97 -26.13 18.45
CA GLY A 245 15.20 -26.88 18.76
C GLY A 245 15.21 -28.34 18.29
N MET A 246 14.03 -28.95 18.16
CA MET A 246 13.86 -30.33 17.69
C MET A 246 14.36 -30.54 16.25
N HIS A 247 14.54 -29.46 15.49
CA HIS A 247 15.08 -29.46 14.13
C HIS A 247 16.47 -28.83 14.09
N HIS A 248 17.42 -29.38 14.88
CA HIS A 248 18.77 -28.86 15.19
C HIS A 248 19.53 -28.07 14.11
N ARG A 249 19.35 -28.35 12.81
CA ARG A 249 20.01 -27.62 11.72
C ARG A 249 19.40 -26.26 11.38
N ARG A 250 18.18 -25.98 11.83
CA ARG A 250 17.38 -24.82 11.38
C ARG A 250 16.72 -24.07 12.54
N THR A 251 17.05 -24.40 13.78
CA THR A 251 16.50 -23.72 14.96
C THR A 251 16.69 -22.21 14.87
N GLY A 252 15.63 -21.44 15.16
CA GLY A 252 15.63 -19.98 15.07
C GLY A 252 15.34 -19.40 13.69
N TYR A 253 15.32 -20.20 12.62
CA TYR A 253 14.88 -19.70 11.30
C TYR A 253 13.37 -19.47 11.27
N PRO A 254 12.89 -18.44 10.55
CA PRO A 254 11.46 -18.31 10.26
C PRO A 254 11.01 -19.44 9.34
N PHE A 255 9.81 -19.95 9.58
CA PHE A 255 9.19 -21.03 8.81
C PHE A 255 7.78 -20.64 8.42
N GLY A 256 7.56 -20.43 7.13
CA GLY A 256 6.24 -20.18 6.56
C GLY A 256 5.60 -21.49 6.08
N SER A 257 4.33 -21.70 6.41
CA SER A 257 3.52 -22.79 5.89
C SER A 257 2.13 -22.31 5.51
N LEU A 258 1.55 -22.90 4.46
CA LEU A 258 0.16 -22.69 4.12
C LEU A 258 -0.73 -23.43 5.14
N VAL A 259 -1.72 -22.74 5.68
CA VAL A 259 -2.71 -23.30 6.61
C VAL A 259 -4.11 -22.88 6.20
N ASP A 260 -5.05 -23.75 6.50
CA ASP A 260 -6.47 -23.44 6.50
C ASP A 260 -6.84 -22.82 7.85
N PHE A 261 -7.81 -21.91 7.86
CA PHE A 261 -8.28 -21.31 9.10
C PHE A 261 -9.76 -20.93 9.03
N SER A 262 -10.39 -20.80 10.19
CA SER A 262 -11.65 -20.10 10.41
C SER A 262 -11.43 -19.00 11.45
N ASN A 263 -12.46 -18.20 11.73
CA ASN A 263 -12.39 -17.18 12.77
C ASN A 263 -13.46 -17.46 13.82
N ASP A 264 -13.24 -16.99 15.04
CA ASP A 264 -14.32 -16.81 16.00
C ASP A 264 -15.06 -15.48 15.80
N SER A 265 -16.06 -15.21 16.65
CA SER A 265 -16.85 -13.98 16.61
C SER A 265 -16.03 -12.71 16.88
N MET A 266 -14.88 -12.82 17.54
CA MET A 266 -13.94 -11.73 17.78
C MET A 266 -12.90 -11.59 16.66
N GLY A 267 -12.92 -12.45 15.64
CA GLY A 267 -11.99 -12.42 14.52
C GLY A 267 -10.68 -13.18 14.80
N HIS A 268 -10.55 -13.86 15.93
CA HIS A 268 -9.33 -14.61 16.22
C HIS A 268 -9.27 -15.87 15.35
N PRO A 269 -8.16 -16.10 14.62
CA PRO A 269 -7.98 -17.29 13.83
C PRO A 269 -8.04 -18.57 14.65
N ILE A 270 -8.82 -19.54 14.17
CA ILE A 270 -8.89 -20.93 14.61
C ILE A 270 -8.28 -21.80 13.51
N PHE A 271 -7.38 -22.67 13.91
CA PHE A 271 -6.65 -23.56 13.01
C PHE A 271 -6.95 -25.02 13.35
N SER A 272 -7.05 -25.86 12.32
CA SER A 272 -7.05 -27.32 12.48
C SER A 272 -5.65 -27.85 12.14
N LEU A 273 -4.85 -28.20 13.15
CA LEU A 273 -3.44 -28.52 12.96
C LEU A 273 -3.14 -29.99 13.30
N SER A 274 -2.35 -30.63 12.45
CA SER A 274 -1.86 -31.99 12.71
C SER A 274 -0.71 -31.95 13.73
N PRO A 275 -0.69 -32.83 14.75
CA PRO A 275 0.46 -32.98 15.65
C PRO A 275 1.79 -33.32 14.93
N LEU A 276 1.72 -33.86 13.72
CA LEU A 276 2.89 -34.23 12.93
C LEU A 276 3.49 -33.06 12.15
N ALA A 277 2.73 -31.98 11.94
CA ALA A 277 3.18 -30.85 11.14
C ALA A 277 4.27 -30.02 11.85
N ILE A 278 5.21 -29.49 11.06
CA ILE A 278 6.35 -28.71 11.56
C ILE A 278 5.86 -27.44 12.28
N HIS A 279 4.90 -26.71 11.71
CA HIS A 279 4.34 -25.51 12.34
C HIS A 279 3.71 -25.81 13.71
N THR A 280 3.08 -26.98 13.90
CA THR A 280 2.47 -27.37 15.18
C THR A 280 3.53 -27.55 16.25
N ARG A 281 4.61 -28.25 15.91
CA ARG A 281 5.75 -28.45 16.82
C ARG A 281 6.46 -27.13 17.13
N ASN A 282 6.57 -26.25 16.15
CA ASN A 282 7.11 -24.91 16.35
C ASN A 282 6.25 -24.12 17.33
N LEU A 283 4.93 -24.09 17.14
CA LEU A 283 4.00 -23.40 18.05
C LEU A 283 4.01 -23.93 19.48
N LEU A 284 4.14 -25.25 19.65
CA LEU A 284 4.28 -25.86 20.98
C LEU A 284 5.59 -25.46 21.69
N SER A 285 6.62 -25.06 20.92
CA SER A 285 7.90 -24.60 21.46
C SER A 285 7.96 -23.08 21.64
N ASP A 286 7.37 -22.31 20.73
CA ASP A 286 7.26 -20.86 20.76
C ASP A 286 5.91 -20.47 20.13
N PRO A 287 4.93 -19.99 20.92
CA PRO A 287 3.59 -19.72 20.42
C PRO A 287 3.53 -18.47 19.52
N ARG A 288 4.56 -17.64 19.52
CA ARG A 288 4.61 -16.40 18.74
C ARG A 288 4.65 -16.71 17.26
N CYS A 289 3.72 -16.14 16.52
CA CYS A 289 3.63 -16.31 15.08
C CYS A 289 3.02 -15.09 14.41
N THR A 290 3.07 -15.09 13.08
CA THR A 290 2.29 -14.16 12.27
C THR A 290 1.45 -14.92 11.28
N LEU A 291 0.21 -14.47 11.07
CA LEU A 291 -0.67 -14.97 10.03
C LEU A 291 -0.78 -13.95 8.91
N VAL A 292 -0.35 -14.32 7.70
CA VAL A 292 -0.49 -13.48 6.50
C VAL A 292 -1.66 -13.98 5.67
N VAL A 293 -2.69 -13.15 5.56
CA VAL A 293 -3.91 -13.44 4.80
C VAL A 293 -3.99 -12.51 3.60
N GLN A 294 -4.28 -13.06 2.43
CA GLN A 294 -4.38 -12.33 1.16
C GLN A 294 -5.75 -12.57 0.54
N VAL A 295 -6.29 -11.57 -0.17
CA VAL A 295 -7.55 -11.74 -0.91
C VAL A 295 -7.36 -12.77 -2.03
N PRO A 296 -8.24 -13.78 -2.17
CA PRO A 296 -8.21 -14.72 -3.29
C PRO A 296 -8.35 -14.02 -4.66
N GLY A 297 -7.63 -14.49 -5.68
CA GLY A 297 -7.81 -14.03 -7.07
C GLY A 297 -7.01 -12.78 -7.47
N TRP A 298 -6.28 -12.17 -6.54
CA TRP A 298 -5.35 -11.06 -6.80
C TRP A 298 -3.94 -11.56 -7.14
N SER A 299 -3.24 -10.92 -8.08
CA SER A 299 -1.83 -11.19 -8.40
C SER A 299 -0.96 -9.93 -8.30
N GLY A 300 0.18 -10.04 -7.62
CA GLY A 300 1.20 -8.98 -7.52
C GLY A 300 1.28 -8.27 -6.16
N LEU A 301 2.14 -7.25 -6.06
CA LEU A 301 2.43 -6.54 -4.80
C LEU A 301 1.29 -5.62 -4.33
N SER A 302 0.34 -5.32 -5.22
CA SER A 302 -0.85 -4.49 -4.97
C SER A 302 -1.95 -5.21 -4.18
N ASN A 303 -1.77 -6.50 -3.86
CA ASN A 303 -2.74 -7.32 -3.17
C ASN A 303 -3.11 -6.75 -1.81
N ALA A 304 -4.42 -6.61 -1.60
CA ALA A 304 -4.95 -6.43 -0.26
C ALA A 304 -4.56 -7.65 0.60
N ARG A 305 -3.91 -7.37 1.72
CA ARG A 305 -3.36 -8.37 2.63
C ARG A 305 -3.32 -7.83 4.05
N VAL A 306 -3.46 -8.73 5.00
CA VAL A 306 -3.24 -8.44 6.41
C VAL A 306 -2.16 -9.35 6.96
N THR A 307 -1.32 -8.82 7.85
CA THR A 307 -0.44 -9.59 8.73
C THR A 307 -0.94 -9.41 10.16
N ILE A 308 -1.37 -10.49 10.79
CA ILE A 308 -1.83 -10.52 12.18
C ILE A 308 -0.72 -11.13 13.02
N PHE A 309 -0.29 -10.43 14.07
CA PHE A 309 0.74 -10.86 14.99
C PHE A 309 0.07 -11.42 16.24
N GLY A 310 0.49 -12.59 16.72
CA GLY A 310 -0.14 -13.16 17.90
C GLY A 310 0.48 -14.44 18.41
N ASP A 311 -0.14 -14.95 19.47
CA ASP A 311 0.26 -16.19 20.14
C ASP A 311 -0.79 -17.27 19.88
N VAL A 312 -0.37 -18.41 19.34
CA VAL A 312 -1.27 -19.54 19.05
C VAL A 312 -1.08 -20.66 20.05
N TYR A 313 -2.18 -21.10 20.65
CA TYR A 313 -2.21 -22.17 21.65
C TYR A 313 -3.23 -23.25 21.25
N PRO A 314 -3.01 -24.52 21.68
CA PRO A 314 -4.04 -25.54 21.56
C PRO A 314 -5.27 -25.13 22.37
N LEU A 315 -6.45 -25.32 21.79
CA LEU A 315 -7.69 -25.12 22.52
C LEU A 315 -7.88 -26.22 23.58
N PRO A 316 -8.43 -25.89 24.76
CA PRO A 316 -8.85 -26.87 25.74
C PRO A 316 -9.84 -27.90 25.18
N GLU A 317 -9.93 -29.08 25.80
CA GLU A 317 -10.76 -30.20 25.34
C GLU A 317 -12.25 -29.83 25.20
N ASP A 318 -12.77 -29.04 26.14
CA ASP A 318 -14.15 -28.54 26.17
C ASP A 318 -14.46 -27.53 25.05
N GLN A 319 -13.44 -26.99 24.37
CA GLN A 319 -13.60 -26.02 23.28
C GLN A 319 -13.35 -26.63 21.89
N GLN A 320 -12.92 -27.88 21.80
CA GLN A 320 -12.65 -28.55 20.52
C GLN A 320 -13.91 -28.70 19.66
N GLU A 321 -15.05 -29.07 20.25
CA GLU A 321 -16.31 -29.24 19.51
C GLU A 321 -16.84 -27.89 18.98
N TRP A 322 -16.70 -26.82 19.76
CA TRP A 322 -17.06 -25.48 19.34
C TRP A 322 -16.21 -25.02 18.14
N ALA A 323 -14.89 -25.21 18.23
CA ALA A 323 -13.97 -24.85 17.16
C ALA A 323 -14.25 -25.65 15.88
N HIS A 324 -14.58 -26.93 16.02
CA HIS A 324 -15.01 -27.77 14.90
C HIS A 324 -16.21 -27.19 14.16
N LYS A 325 -17.24 -26.72 14.89
CA LYS A 325 -18.43 -26.09 14.29
C LYS A 325 -18.09 -24.84 13.49
N GLN A 326 -17.22 -23.97 14.01
CA GLN A 326 -16.76 -22.76 13.29
C GLN A 326 -16.00 -23.14 12.02
N TYR A 327 -15.12 -24.14 12.13
CA TYR A 327 -14.28 -24.59 11.02
C TYR A 327 -15.10 -25.22 9.91
N VAL A 328 -16.02 -26.15 10.25
CA VAL A 328 -16.91 -26.79 9.28
C VAL A 328 -17.83 -25.78 8.62
N ALA A 329 -18.35 -24.78 9.35
CA ALA A 329 -19.20 -23.74 8.78
C ALA A 329 -18.50 -22.97 7.64
N LYS A 330 -17.20 -22.68 7.78
CA LYS A 330 -16.42 -22.00 6.74
C LYS A 330 -15.99 -22.91 5.58
N HIS A 331 -15.76 -24.19 5.87
CA HIS A 331 -15.18 -25.18 4.96
C HIS A 331 -16.17 -26.28 4.51
N GLN A 332 -17.48 -26.01 4.51
CA GLN A 332 -18.55 -26.99 4.26
C GLN A 332 -18.35 -27.90 3.02
N GLN A 333 -17.63 -27.46 2.00
CA GLN A 333 -17.33 -28.25 0.79
C GLN A 333 -16.29 -29.36 0.99
N TRP A 334 -15.48 -29.30 2.06
CA TRP A 334 -14.38 -30.25 2.34
C TRP A 334 -14.57 -31.03 3.64
N ALA A 335 -15.69 -30.83 4.34
CA ALA A 335 -15.99 -31.52 5.59
C ALA A 335 -16.05 -33.05 5.46
N SER A 336 -16.25 -33.57 4.26
CA SER A 336 -16.30 -35.01 3.96
C SER A 336 -14.92 -35.68 3.76
N GLN A 337 -13.80 -34.95 3.86
CA GLN A 337 -12.45 -35.47 3.56
C GLN A 337 -11.45 -35.40 4.72
N GLN A 338 -11.89 -35.24 5.97
CA GLN A 338 -10.95 -35.21 7.11
C GLN A 338 -10.61 -36.63 7.60
N TRP A 339 -9.48 -37.16 7.12
CA TRP A 339 -8.81 -38.33 7.70
C TRP A 339 -7.75 -37.88 8.73
N GLY A 340 -7.96 -38.13 10.03
CA GLY A 340 -6.92 -38.02 11.07
C GLY A 340 -7.34 -37.32 12.37
N ASN A 341 -6.51 -37.46 13.42
CA ASN A 341 -6.65 -36.77 14.71
C ASN A 341 -6.12 -35.33 14.59
N PHE A 342 -6.96 -34.39 14.17
CA PHE A 342 -6.62 -32.96 14.18
C PHE A 342 -7.08 -32.33 15.49
N TYR A 343 -6.24 -31.42 16.01
CA TYR A 343 -6.56 -30.63 17.19
C TYR A 343 -6.72 -29.18 16.76
N TYR A 344 -7.70 -28.52 17.37
CA TYR A 344 -7.94 -27.11 17.13
C TYR A 344 -7.02 -26.25 17.99
N TYR A 345 -6.45 -25.24 17.35
CA TYR A 345 -5.63 -24.20 17.95
C TYR A 345 -6.30 -22.86 17.71
N ARG A 346 -6.10 -21.90 18.60
CA ARG A 346 -6.60 -20.53 18.45
C ARG A 346 -5.45 -19.57 18.65
N MET A 347 -5.40 -18.52 17.83
CA MET A 347 -4.57 -17.36 18.12
C MET A 347 -5.19 -16.64 19.32
N GLN A 348 -4.74 -16.99 20.52
CA GLN A 348 -5.38 -16.57 21.75
C GLN A 348 -5.29 -15.06 21.94
N ASN A 349 -4.13 -14.50 21.63
CA ASN A 349 -3.82 -13.08 21.71
C ASN A 349 -3.46 -12.55 20.33
N ILE A 350 -4.09 -11.46 19.92
CA ILE A 350 -3.62 -10.63 18.80
C ILE A 350 -2.86 -9.46 19.43
N SER A 351 -1.60 -9.31 19.06
CA SER A 351 -0.73 -8.23 19.55
C SER A 351 -0.79 -7.01 18.64
N ASP A 352 -0.78 -7.22 17.33
CA ASP A 352 -0.81 -6.16 16.33
C ASP A 352 -1.44 -6.64 15.02
N ILE A 353 -1.96 -5.71 14.24
CA ILE A 353 -2.54 -5.96 12.92
C ILE A 353 -1.98 -4.94 11.93
N TYR A 354 -1.28 -5.44 10.92
CA TYR A 354 -0.75 -4.64 9.82
C TYR A 354 -1.52 -4.93 8.53
N PHE A 355 -2.25 -3.93 8.03
CA PHE A 355 -3.13 -4.05 6.88
C PHE A 355 -2.61 -3.24 5.70
N ILE A 356 -2.66 -3.86 4.52
CA ILE A 356 -2.47 -3.23 3.23
C ILE A 356 -3.75 -3.49 2.45
N GLY A 357 -4.55 -2.47 2.16
CA GLY A 357 -5.89 -2.61 1.58
C GLY A 357 -5.96 -2.57 0.06
N GLY A 358 -4.81 -2.53 -0.63
CA GLY A 358 -4.77 -2.10 -2.02
C GLY A 358 -5.02 -0.59 -2.14
N PHE A 359 -4.98 -0.04 -3.36
CA PHE A 359 -5.32 1.38 -3.63
C PHE A 359 -4.56 2.40 -2.76
N GLY A 360 -3.30 2.12 -2.41
CA GLY A 360 -2.47 3.02 -1.56
C GLY A 360 -2.82 2.98 -0.06
N THR A 361 -3.71 2.09 0.38
CA THR A 361 -4.10 1.96 1.79
C THR A 361 -3.09 1.11 2.55
N VAL A 362 -2.43 1.69 3.55
CA VAL A 362 -1.54 1.01 4.51
C VAL A 362 -1.86 1.49 5.92
N ALA A 363 -2.22 0.59 6.82
CA ALA A 363 -2.66 0.93 8.17
C ALA A 363 -2.20 -0.08 9.22
N TRP A 364 -1.78 0.41 10.38
CA TRP A 364 -1.84 -0.36 11.61
C TRP A 364 -3.26 -0.26 12.15
N VAL A 365 -3.88 -1.40 12.45
CA VAL A 365 -5.27 -1.47 12.92
C VAL A 365 -5.27 -1.70 14.42
N ASP A 366 -6.06 -0.91 15.15
CA ASP A 366 -6.26 -1.10 16.59
C ASP A 366 -6.96 -2.44 16.86
N VAL A 367 -6.36 -3.26 17.71
CA VAL A 367 -6.86 -4.61 18.00
C VAL A 367 -8.23 -4.58 18.66
N LYS A 368 -8.52 -3.60 19.53
CA LYS A 368 -9.82 -3.50 20.20
C LYS A 368 -10.91 -3.08 19.23
N GLU A 369 -10.61 -2.19 18.29
CA GLU A 369 -11.52 -1.84 17.20
C GLU A 369 -11.83 -3.08 16.34
N TYR A 370 -10.79 -3.85 15.99
CA TYR A 370 -10.92 -5.09 15.23
C TYR A 370 -11.79 -6.15 15.93
N GLU A 371 -11.59 -6.35 17.23
CA GLU A 371 -12.35 -7.32 18.03
C GLU A 371 -13.82 -6.88 18.22
N ALA A 372 -14.06 -5.58 18.35
CA ALA A 372 -15.39 -5.02 18.60
C ALA A 372 -16.28 -4.97 17.36
N ILE A 373 -15.69 -4.83 16.17
CA ILE A 373 -16.46 -4.70 14.92
C ILE A 373 -16.80 -6.07 14.32
N GLN A 374 -18.03 -6.20 13.81
CA GLN A 374 -18.48 -7.38 13.09
C GLN A 374 -18.25 -7.23 11.58
N PRO A 375 -17.91 -8.32 10.86
CA PRO A 375 -17.82 -8.29 9.40
C PRO A 375 -19.17 -7.95 8.77
N ASP A 376 -19.12 -7.46 7.52
CA ASP A 376 -20.32 -7.20 6.74
C ASP A 376 -21.06 -8.51 6.47
N LYS A 377 -22.39 -8.51 6.60
CA LYS A 377 -23.22 -9.71 6.36
C LYS A 377 -23.00 -10.30 4.98
N ILE A 378 -22.90 -9.46 3.95
CA ILE A 378 -22.63 -9.91 2.56
C ILE A 378 -21.25 -10.58 2.39
N ALA A 379 -20.28 -10.26 3.26
CA ALA A 379 -18.95 -10.88 3.25
C ALA A 379 -18.95 -12.25 3.96
N VAL A 380 -19.85 -12.44 4.94
CA VAL A 380 -20.03 -13.71 5.68
C VAL A 380 -20.96 -14.65 4.92
N ASP A 381 -22.11 -14.14 4.50
CA ASP A 381 -23.23 -14.93 3.98
C ASP A 381 -23.00 -15.28 2.51
N GLY A 382 -22.82 -16.58 2.27
CA GLY A 382 -22.69 -17.16 0.93
C GLY A 382 -21.30 -17.01 0.31
N GLY A 383 -20.39 -16.18 0.86
CA GLY A 383 -18.96 -16.12 0.54
C GLY A 383 -18.62 -16.36 -0.95
N GLU A 384 -17.94 -17.47 -1.23
CA GLU A 384 -17.55 -17.88 -2.61
C GLU A 384 -18.75 -18.17 -3.52
N GLN A 385 -19.85 -18.71 -2.98
CA GLN A 385 -21.05 -19.00 -3.75
C GLN A 385 -21.71 -17.71 -4.23
N SER A 386 -21.79 -16.69 -3.36
CA SER A 386 -22.26 -15.35 -3.71
C SER A 386 -21.37 -14.74 -4.80
N LEU A 387 -20.04 -14.80 -4.66
CA LEU A 387 -19.12 -14.31 -5.69
C LEU A 387 -19.23 -15.08 -7.01
N LYS A 388 -19.41 -16.40 -6.99
CA LYS A 388 -19.62 -17.23 -8.19
C LYS A 388 -20.89 -16.82 -8.92
N GLU A 389 -21.98 -16.64 -8.18
CA GLU A 389 -23.26 -16.24 -8.76
C GLU A 389 -23.21 -14.81 -9.32
N LEU A 390 -22.59 -13.86 -8.61
CA LEU A 390 -22.36 -12.51 -9.11
C LEU A 390 -21.51 -12.51 -10.38
N ASN A 391 -20.42 -13.29 -10.43
CA ASN A 391 -19.60 -13.42 -11.64
C ASN A 391 -20.39 -14.01 -12.81
N ALA A 392 -21.18 -15.07 -12.57
CA ALA A 392 -22.00 -15.70 -13.62
C ALA A 392 -22.99 -14.71 -14.26
N ILE A 393 -23.52 -13.76 -13.49
CA ILE A 393 -24.50 -12.77 -13.96
C ILE A 393 -23.81 -11.54 -14.55
N PHE A 394 -22.77 -11.02 -13.88
CA PHE A 394 -22.26 -9.67 -14.13
C PHE A 394 -20.91 -9.60 -14.84
N SER A 395 -20.12 -10.68 -14.97
CA SER A 395 -18.80 -10.59 -15.62
C SER A 395 -18.87 -10.02 -17.04
N LYS A 396 -19.81 -10.50 -17.86
CA LYS A 396 -19.99 -9.99 -19.24
C LYS A 396 -20.52 -8.54 -19.25
N PRO A 397 -21.62 -8.20 -18.54
CA PRO A 397 -22.08 -6.81 -18.44
C PRO A 397 -21.02 -5.83 -17.90
N LEU A 398 -20.21 -6.26 -16.92
CA LEU A 398 -19.13 -5.45 -16.36
C LEU A 398 -18.01 -5.22 -17.37
N ARG A 399 -17.63 -6.26 -18.12
CA ARG A 399 -16.66 -6.10 -19.21
C ARG A 399 -17.15 -5.06 -20.22
N GLU A 400 -18.39 -5.18 -20.70
CA GLU A 400 -18.98 -4.24 -21.65
C GLU A 400 -19.06 -2.82 -21.08
N PHE A 401 -19.46 -2.67 -19.82
CA PHE A 401 -19.48 -1.40 -19.10
C PHE A 401 -18.08 -0.76 -19.03
N LEU A 402 -17.05 -1.54 -18.69
CA LEU A 402 -15.67 -1.08 -18.59
C LEU A 402 -15.01 -0.84 -19.96
N SER A 403 -15.48 -1.50 -21.02
CA SER A 403 -14.97 -1.30 -22.38
C SER A 403 -15.30 0.07 -22.98
N SER A 404 -16.21 0.84 -22.36
CA SER A 404 -16.53 2.20 -22.79
C SER A 404 -15.35 3.18 -22.67
N GLU A 405 -14.34 2.85 -21.84
CA GLU A 405 -13.17 3.70 -21.56
C GLU A 405 -11.85 3.12 -22.10
N GLY A 406 -11.88 1.94 -22.75
CA GLY A 406 -10.70 1.30 -23.33
C GLY A 406 -10.93 -0.19 -23.64
N GLU A 407 -10.03 -0.83 -24.38
CA GLU A 407 -10.16 -2.28 -24.63
C GLU A 407 -10.01 -3.08 -23.32
N VAL A 408 -11.04 -3.87 -23.00
CA VAL A 408 -11.07 -4.76 -21.84
C VAL A 408 -11.37 -6.17 -22.32
N ASP A 409 -10.44 -7.09 -22.09
CA ASP A 409 -10.60 -8.47 -22.52
C ASP A 409 -11.52 -9.26 -21.57
N ASP A 410 -11.39 -9.00 -20.27
CA ASP A 410 -12.08 -9.76 -19.23
C ASP A 410 -12.28 -8.94 -17.94
N ALA A 411 -13.37 -9.22 -17.22
CA ALA A 411 -13.72 -8.58 -15.96
C ALA A 411 -14.38 -9.61 -15.02
N ALA A 412 -13.82 -9.77 -13.82
CA ALA A 412 -14.33 -10.68 -12.81
C ALA A 412 -14.34 -10.03 -11.43
N LEU A 413 -15.43 -10.20 -10.70
CA LEU A 413 -15.53 -9.82 -9.30
C LEU A 413 -14.63 -10.74 -8.46
N ILE A 414 -13.84 -10.14 -7.57
CA ILE A 414 -12.91 -10.85 -6.69
C ILE A 414 -13.26 -10.72 -5.21
N SER A 415 -13.99 -9.66 -4.83
CA SER A 415 -14.50 -9.45 -3.48
C SER A 415 -15.74 -8.55 -3.50
N VAL A 416 -16.54 -8.66 -2.45
CA VAL A 416 -17.74 -7.84 -2.20
C VAL A 416 -17.79 -7.46 -0.72
N ASP A 417 -18.22 -6.24 -0.43
CA ASP A 417 -18.52 -5.77 0.91
C ASP A 417 -19.79 -4.90 0.91
N SER A 418 -20.18 -4.37 2.06
CA SER A 418 -21.45 -3.62 2.17
C SER A 418 -21.49 -2.32 1.36
N LYS A 419 -20.35 -1.83 0.89
CA LYS A 419 -20.21 -0.57 0.15
C LYS A 419 -19.90 -0.76 -1.33
N GLY A 420 -19.52 -1.94 -1.79
CA GLY A 420 -19.17 -2.14 -3.19
C GLY A 420 -18.54 -3.49 -3.52
N ILE A 421 -17.99 -3.54 -4.72
CA ILE A 421 -17.27 -4.70 -5.26
C ILE A 421 -15.88 -4.31 -5.74
N ASP A 422 -14.96 -5.27 -5.65
CA ASP A 422 -13.68 -5.19 -6.30
C ASP A 422 -13.69 -6.08 -7.54
N ILE A 423 -13.19 -5.56 -8.66
CA ILE A 423 -13.19 -6.22 -9.96
C ILE A 423 -11.75 -6.32 -10.44
N ARG A 424 -11.35 -7.53 -10.82
CA ARG A 424 -10.14 -7.75 -11.60
C ARG A 424 -10.45 -7.56 -13.07
N VAL A 425 -9.75 -6.63 -13.70
CA VAL A 425 -9.90 -6.25 -15.11
C VAL A 425 -8.63 -6.68 -15.84
N ARG A 426 -8.77 -7.37 -16.98
CA ARG A 426 -7.66 -7.78 -17.83
C ARG A 426 -7.64 -6.98 -19.12
N GLN A 427 -6.47 -6.45 -19.46
CA GLN A 427 -6.20 -5.70 -20.69
C GLN A 427 -4.89 -6.19 -21.29
N GLY A 428 -4.98 -6.99 -22.36
CA GLY A 428 -3.86 -7.75 -22.90
C GLY A 428 -3.27 -8.71 -21.85
N ALA A 429 -1.97 -8.53 -21.59
CA ALA A 429 -1.22 -9.30 -20.59
C ALA A 429 -1.28 -8.69 -19.18
N GLN A 430 -1.88 -7.51 -19.01
CA GLN A 430 -1.94 -6.82 -17.73
C GLN A 430 -3.24 -7.08 -17.00
N PHE A 431 -3.15 -7.18 -15.67
CA PHE A 431 -4.30 -7.22 -14.78
C PHE A 431 -4.27 -5.98 -13.90
N ASN A 432 -5.42 -5.33 -13.77
CA ASN A 432 -5.59 -4.23 -12.83
C ASN A 432 -6.85 -4.45 -12.01
N ILE A 433 -6.95 -3.76 -10.88
CA ILE A 433 -8.08 -3.95 -9.96
C ILE A 433 -8.79 -2.63 -9.77
N GLN A 434 -10.11 -2.67 -9.95
CA GLN A 434 -10.97 -1.52 -9.89
C GLN A 434 -12.03 -1.71 -8.82
N ARG A 435 -12.30 -0.64 -8.08
CA ARG A 435 -13.34 -0.59 -7.06
C ARG A 435 -14.59 0.05 -7.65
N LEU A 436 -15.73 -0.63 -7.58
CA LEU A 436 -17.04 -0.03 -7.86
C LEU A 436 -17.85 0.07 -6.57
N ALA A 437 -18.09 1.31 -6.13
CA ALA A 437 -18.97 1.57 -5.00
C ALA A 437 -20.44 1.42 -5.39
N PHE A 438 -21.25 0.87 -4.49
CA PHE A 438 -22.70 0.83 -4.64
C PHE A 438 -23.30 2.23 -4.47
N ASP A 439 -24.08 2.66 -5.45
CA ASP A 439 -24.86 3.91 -5.37
C ASP A 439 -26.21 3.65 -4.69
N VAL A 440 -26.15 3.32 -3.39
CA VAL A 440 -27.31 3.13 -2.51
C VAL A 440 -27.09 3.82 -1.18
N PRO A 441 -28.15 4.37 -0.54
CA PRO A 441 -28.01 5.12 0.71
C PRO A 441 -27.81 4.23 1.95
N HIS A 442 -27.97 2.91 1.81
CA HIS A 442 -27.88 1.92 2.90
C HIS A 442 -26.78 0.90 2.63
N LYS A 443 -26.32 0.23 3.68
CA LYS A 443 -25.38 -0.90 3.57
C LYS A 443 -26.05 -2.05 2.83
N VAL A 444 -25.35 -2.62 1.85
CA VAL A 444 -25.78 -3.86 1.20
C VAL A 444 -25.46 -5.03 2.12
N GLU A 445 -26.48 -5.80 2.49
CA GLU A 445 -26.35 -6.93 3.41
C GLU A 445 -26.58 -8.27 2.73
N THR A 446 -27.34 -8.31 1.62
CA THR A 446 -27.73 -9.57 0.96
C THR A 446 -27.32 -9.66 -0.50
N LEU A 447 -27.21 -10.89 -1.02
CA LEU A 447 -26.88 -11.14 -2.43
C LEU A 447 -27.89 -10.48 -3.38
N GLU A 448 -29.18 -10.50 -3.05
CA GLU A 448 -30.22 -9.85 -3.85
C GLU A 448 -30.09 -8.32 -3.88
N GLU A 449 -29.69 -7.71 -2.77
CA GLU A 449 -29.37 -6.28 -2.73
C GLU A 449 -28.15 -5.95 -3.57
N ALA A 450 -27.08 -6.76 -3.48
CA ALA A 450 -25.88 -6.59 -4.29
C ALA A 450 -26.22 -6.69 -5.80
N LYS A 451 -27.04 -7.68 -6.19
CA LYS A 451 -27.53 -7.80 -7.57
C LYS A 451 -28.30 -6.55 -8.01
N ARG A 452 -29.23 -6.05 -7.19
CA ARG A 452 -29.99 -4.82 -7.52
C ARG A 452 -29.09 -3.61 -7.68
N ALA A 453 -28.13 -3.43 -6.78
CA ALA A 453 -27.16 -2.34 -6.83
C ALA A 453 -26.29 -2.40 -8.11
N LEU A 454 -25.80 -3.58 -8.48
CA LEU A 454 -25.00 -3.76 -9.70
C LEU A 454 -25.81 -3.51 -10.99
N HIS A 455 -27.05 -4.00 -11.05
CA HIS A 455 -27.93 -3.69 -12.19
C HIS A 455 -28.15 -2.17 -12.33
N LYS A 456 -28.30 -1.44 -11.22
CA LYS A 456 -28.43 0.02 -11.24
C LYS A 456 -27.16 0.67 -11.80
N ILE A 457 -25.98 0.26 -11.34
CA ILE A 457 -24.69 0.78 -11.82
C ILE A 457 -24.54 0.61 -13.34
N ILE A 458 -24.83 -0.60 -13.84
CA ILE A 458 -24.69 -0.92 -15.27
C ILE A 458 -25.72 -0.14 -16.10
N LYS A 459 -27.00 -0.05 -15.65
CA LYS A 459 -28.05 0.67 -16.38
C LYS A 459 -27.86 2.18 -16.45
N THR A 460 -27.35 2.80 -15.38
CA THR A 460 -27.12 4.25 -15.35
C THR A 460 -26.03 4.70 -16.33
N ALA A 461 -25.14 3.79 -16.74
CA ALA A 461 -24.08 4.08 -17.70
C ALA A 461 -24.46 3.81 -19.17
N SER A 462 -25.56 3.11 -19.44
CA SER A 462 -26.09 2.90 -20.80
C SER A 462 -27.01 4.02 -21.29
N LYS A 463 -27.19 5.08 -20.49
CA LYS A 463 -27.88 6.32 -20.85
C LYS A 463 -26.87 7.45 -20.90
#